data_AF-A0A7J4KH88-F1
#
_entry.id   AF-A0A7J4KH88-F1
#
_cell.length_a   1.000
_cell.length_b   1.000
_cell.length_c   1.000
_cell.angle_alpha   90.00
_cell.angle_beta   90.00
_cell.angle_gamma   90.00
#
_symmetry.space_group_name_H-M   'P 1'
#
loop_
_entity.id
_entity.type
_entity.pdbx_description
1 polymer ?
#
loop_
_entity_poly.entity_id
_entity_poly.type
_entity_poly.pdbx_seq_one_letter_code
_entity_poly.pdbx_strand_id
1 'polypeptide(L)'
;MKKNNFKPLEKQLGYTFKDKQLLTTALTHKTYAFEAQTPVEYNDRLEFLGDSILNLIITEKLYQSNQYFSEGELTRRRAQSVNNNVLADVATRLNIGTYLLLGKGEQKQEGAKNRTNLANTLEALIGAIYLDSDLDTVKSFIVKKMYTKESKF
;
A
#
# COMPACT_ATOMS: atom_id res chain seq x y z
N MET A 1 -22.28 -4.85 9.04
CA MET A 1 -20.94 -5.04 8.45
C MET A 1 -20.45 -6.44 8.81
N LYS A 2 -19.98 -7.26 7.85
CA LYS A 2 -19.24 -8.49 8.21
C LYS A 2 -18.07 -8.05 9.08
N LYS A 3 -17.93 -8.60 10.30
CA LYS A 3 -16.73 -8.40 11.12
C LYS A 3 -15.57 -9.05 10.36
N ASN A 4 -14.93 -8.31 9.47
CA ASN A 4 -13.76 -8.78 8.77
C ASN A 4 -12.66 -8.99 9.81
N ASN A 5 -12.27 -10.24 10.02
CA ASN A 5 -11.14 -10.56 10.86
C ASN A 5 -9.86 -10.16 10.11
N PHE A 6 -9.32 -8.99 10.41
CA PHE A 6 -8.09 -8.51 9.78
C PHE A 6 -6.81 -9.10 10.38
N LYS A 7 -6.89 -9.89 11.47
CA LYS A 7 -5.69 -10.49 12.09
C LYS A 7 -4.78 -11.23 11.12
N PRO A 8 -5.28 -12.01 10.14
CA PRO A 8 -4.38 -12.68 9.20
C PRO A 8 -3.69 -11.70 8.25
N LEU A 9 -4.38 -10.63 7.82
CA LEU A 9 -3.75 -9.55 7.04
C LEU A 9 -2.68 -8.83 7.86
N GLU A 10 -2.99 -8.42 9.10
CA GLU A 10 -2.03 -7.78 9.99
C GLU A 10 -0.77 -8.62 10.21
N LYS A 11 -0.94 -9.95 10.34
CA LYS A 11 0.16 -10.91 10.38
C LYS A 11 0.96 -10.93 9.07
N GLN A 12 0.31 -10.90 7.91
CA GLN A 12 0.98 -10.83 6.60
C GLN A 12 1.74 -9.51 6.41
N LEU A 13 1.15 -8.39 6.83
CA LEU A 13 1.80 -7.08 6.83
C LEU A 13 2.98 -7.06 7.82
N GLY A 14 2.92 -7.84 8.90
CA GLY A 14 3.89 -7.78 9.99
C GLY A 14 3.70 -6.54 10.87
N TYR A 15 2.48 -5.98 10.87
CA TYR A 15 2.09 -4.81 11.62
C TYR A 15 0.68 -5.01 12.18
N THR A 16 0.48 -4.70 13.47
CA THR A 16 -0.84 -4.76 14.11
C THR A 16 -1.27 -3.33 14.41
N PHE A 17 -2.37 -2.91 13.78
CA PHE A 17 -2.94 -1.59 13.94
C PHE A 17 -3.50 -1.38 15.34
N LYS A 18 -3.16 -0.24 15.95
CA LYS A 18 -3.78 0.26 17.18
C LYS A 18 -5.17 0.80 16.86
N ASP A 19 -5.27 1.62 15.81
CA ASP A 19 -6.54 2.06 15.25
C ASP A 19 -6.98 1.19 14.06
N LYS A 20 -8.00 0.35 14.30
CA LYS A 20 -8.60 -0.51 13.27
C LYS A 20 -9.40 0.28 12.22
N GLN A 21 -9.77 1.52 12.52
CA GLN A 21 -10.47 2.38 11.57
C GLN A 21 -9.52 2.77 10.43
N LEU A 22 -8.26 3.11 10.72
CA LEU A 22 -7.24 3.39 9.70
C LEU A 22 -7.06 2.21 8.73
N LEU A 23 -6.97 0.99 9.27
CA LEU A 23 -6.91 -0.23 8.44
C LEU A 23 -8.16 -0.40 7.58
N THR A 24 -9.34 -0.18 8.16
CA THR A 24 -10.62 -0.31 7.43
C THR A 24 -10.71 0.72 6.30
N THR A 25 -10.35 1.98 6.56
CA THR A 25 -10.32 3.05 5.56
C THR A 25 -9.32 2.74 4.45
N ALA A 26 -8.11 2.27 4.77
CA ALA A 26 -7.12 1.87 3.77
C ALA A 26 -7.61 0.75 2.85
N LEU A 27 -8.43 -0.16 3.37
CA LEU A 27 -9.04 -1.27 2.63
C LEU A 27 -10.37 -0.91 1.98
N THR A 28 -10.84 0.34 2.08
CA THR A 28 -12.12 0.77 1.51
C THR A 28 -11.91 1.49 0.20
N HIS A 29 -12.33 0.88 -0.91
CA HIS A 29 -12.32 1.54 -2.21
C HIS A 29 -13.50 2.52 -2.35
N LYS A 30 -13.31 3.61 -3.08
CA LYS A 30 -14.34 4.64 -3.31
C LYS A 30 -15.68 4.08 -3.81
N THR A 31 -15.69 3.02 -4.63
CA THR A 31 -16.95 2.42 -5.10
C THR A 31 -17.75 1.76 -4.00
N TYR A 32 -17.08 1.21 -2.97
CA TYR A 32 -17.76 0.73 -1.77
C TYR A 32 -18.35 1.89 -0.98
N ALA A 33 -17.56 2.96 -0.80
CA ALA A 33 -17.97 4.12 -0.03
C ALA A 33 -19.19 4.83 -0.64
N PHE A 34 -19.25 4.96 -1.97
CA PHE A 34 -20.38 5.58 -2.66
C PHE A 34 -21.66 4.74 -2.67
N GLU A 35 -21.56 3.42 -2.43
CA GLU A 35 -22.72 2.54 -2.26
C GLU A 35 -23.21 2.47 -0.81
N ALA A 36 -22.47 3.04 0.16
CA ALA A 36 -22.82 2.99 1.57
C ALA A 36 -24.01 3.92 1.89
N GLN A 37 -24.87 3.50 2.81
CA GLN A 37 -26.02 4.31 3.26
C GLN A 37 -25.60 5.54 4.07
N THR A 38 -24.43 5.47 4.70
CA THR A 38 -23.82 6.54 5.48
C THR A 38 -22.45 6.85 4.87
N PRO A 39 -22.01 8.12 4.86
CA PRO A 39 -20.66 8.46 4.44
C PRO A 39 -19.62 7.63 5.19
N VAL A 40 -18.71 7.02 4.44
CA VAL A 40 -17.55 6.30 4.98
C VAL A 40 -16.29 6.83 4.30
N GLU A 41 -15.24 7.01 5.08
CA GLU A 41 -13.92 7.34 4.56
C GLU A 41 -13.40 6.18 3.69
N TYR A 42 -12.65 6.53 2.65
CA TYR A 42 -12.05 5.58 1.70
C TYR A 42 -10.59 5.91 1.46
N ASN A 43 -9.93 5.04 0.71
CA ASN A 43 -8.47 4.94 0.68
C ASN A 43 -7.74 6.07 -0.06
N ASP A 44 -8.37 6.82 -0.98
CA ASP A 44 -7.71 7.84 -1.81
C ASP A 44 -6.85 8.86 -1.03
N ARG A 45 -7.30 9.32 0.15
CA ARG A 45 -6.50 10.28 0.96
C ARG A 45 -5.28 9.61 1.62
N LEU A 46 -5.42 8.35 2.02
CA LEU A 46 -4.32 7.56 2.58
C LEU A 46 -3.36 7.14 1.47
N GLU A 47 -3.85 6.80 0.28
CA GLU A 47 -3.08 6.53 -0.93
C GLU A 47 -2.16 7.72 -1.24
N PHE A 48 -2.74 8.93 -1.33
CA PHE A 48 -1.99 10.15 -1.58
C PHE A 48 -0.84 10.38 -0.59
N LEU A 49 -1.10 10.18 0.71
CA LEU A 49 -0.07 10.28 1.74
C LEU A 49 0.98 9.16 1.61
N GLY A 50 0.52 7.94 1.38
CA GLY A 50 1.35 6.74 1.29
C GLY A 50 2.31 6.76 0.10
N ASP A 51 1.87 7.24 -1.06
CA ASP A 51 2.71 7.43 -2.24
C ASP A 51 3.89 8.38 -1.94
N SER A 52 3.62 9.51 -1.29
CA SER A 52 4.67 10.46 -0.90
C SER A 52 5.69 9.84 0.06
N ILE A 53 5.22 9.08 1.05
CA ILE A 53 6.07 8.39 2.04
C ILE A 53 6.91 7.30 1.37
N LEU A 54 6.29 6.50 0.50
CA LEU A 54 6.96 5.47 -0.27
C LEU A 54 8.07 6.09 -1.13
N ASN A 55 7.76 7.14 -1.89
CA ASN A 55 8.73 7.84 -2.72
C ASN A 55 9.91 8.38 -1.90
N LEU A 56 9.65 8.95 -0.72
CA LEU A 56 10.72 9.43 0.18
C LEU A 56 11.66 8.29 0.58
N ILE A 57 11.11 7.19 1.11
CA ILE A 57 11.90 6.06 1.62
C ILE A 57 12.71 5.39 0.50
N ILE A 58 12.12 5.26 -0.69
CA ILE A 58 12.79 4.66 -1.86
C ILE A 58 13.88 5.60 -2.38
N THR A 59 13.61 6.91 -2.43
CA THR A 59 14.61 7.91 -2.82
C THR A 59 15.79 7.91 -1.85
N GLU A 60 15.53 7.92 -0.54
CA GLU A 60 16.57 7.84 0.49
C GLU A 60 17.43 6.58 0.34
N LYS A 61 16.79 5.42 0.14
CA LYS A 61 17.49 4.15 -0.05
C LYS A 61 18.37 4.16 -1.30
N LEU A 62 17.89 4.71 -2.42
CA LEU A 62 18.66 4.83 -3.66
C LEU A 62 19.84 5.79 -3.52
N TYR A 63 19.63 6.92 -2.86
CA TYR A 63 20.68 7.90 -2.57
C TYR A 63 21.79 7.29 -1.71
N GLN A 64 21.43 6.50 -0.70
CA GLN A 64 22.38 5.84 0.19
C GLN A 64 23.07 4.62 -0.43
N SER A 65 22.46 3.95 -1.42
CA SER A 65 22.97 2.67 -1.93
C SER A 65 24.11 2.82 -2.94
N ASN A 66 24.19 3.92 -3.67
CA ASN A 66 25.26 4.12 -4.66
C ASN A 66 25.55 5.60 -4.93
N GLN A 67 26.72 6.05 -4.50
CA GLN A 67 27.20 7.43 -4.67
C GLN A 67 27.53 7.81 -6.13
N TYR A 68 27.59 6.85 -7.05
CA TYR A 68 27.98 7.08 -8.44
C TYR A 68 26.79 7.23 -9.40
N PHE A 69 25.55 7.04 -8.95
CA PHE A 69 24.40 7.28 -9.81
C PHE A 69 24.14 8.77 -9.98
N SER A 70 23.94 9.18 -11.22
CA SER A 70 23.43 10.51 -11.56
C SER A 70 21.99 10.70 -11.06
N GLU A 71 21.55 11.96 -10.95
CA GLU A 71 20.15 12.28 -10.60
C GLU A 71 19.15 11.60 -11.55
N GLY A 72 19.39 11.62 -12.86
CA GLY A 72 18.54 10.96 -13.84
C GLY A 72 18.48 9.44 -13.67
N GLU A 73 19.58 8.80 -13.29
CA GLU A 73 19.59 7.35 -12.97
C GLU A 73 18.82 7.04 -11.69
N LEU A 74 18.98 7.85 -10.65
CA LEU A 74 18.22 7.72 -9.40
C LEU A 74 16.72 7.87 -9.67
N THR A 75 16.32 8.88 -10.44
CA THR A 75 14.92 9.11 -10.85
C THR A 75 14.36 7.92 -11.64
N ARG A 76 15.11 7.39 -12.62
CA ARG A 76 14.70 6.20 -13.39
C ARG A 76 14.53 4.96 -12.51
N ARG A 77 15.49 4.70 -11.62
CA ARG A 77 15.46 3.54 -10.71
C ARG A 77 14.32 3.63 -9.69
N ARG A 78 14.03 4.85 -9.20
CA ARG A 78 12.85 5.09 -8.34
C ARG A 78 11.59 4.71 -9.09
N ALA A 79 11.37 5.24 -10.29
CA ALA A 79 10.18 4.93 -11.09
C ALA A 79 10.03 3.42 -11.38
N GLN A 80 11.14 2.72 -11.58
CA GLN A 80 11.13 1.25 -11.72
C GLN A 80 10.79 0.50 -10.43
N SER A 81 11.03 1.09 -9.26
CA SER A 81 10.78 0.48 -7.95
C SER A 81 9.37 0.72 -7.42
N VAL A 82 8.73 1.83 -7.81
CA VAL A 82 7.42 2.26 -7.27
C VAL A 82 6.30 2.33 -8.31
N ASN A 83 6.46 1.68 -9.46
CA ASN A 83 5.37 1.65 -10.44
C ASN A 83 4.24 0.70 -10.02
N ASN A 84 3.03 0.96 -10.54
CA ASN A 84 1.83 0.16 -10.26
C ASN A 84 2.02 -1.34 -10.44
N ASN A 85 2.85 -1.79 -11.38
CA ASN A 85 3.05 -3.24 -11.56
C ASN A 85 3.79 -3.84 -10.36
N VAL A 86 4.88 -3.22 -9.92
CA VAL A 86 5.63 -3.68 -8.75
C VAL A 86 4.75 -3.65 -7.50
N LEU A 87 4.00 -2.56 -7.30
CA LEU A 87 3.12 -2.40 -6.14
C LEU A 87 1.97 -3.42 -6.14
N ALA A 88 1.35 -3.66 -7.30
CA ALA A 88 0.30 -4.67 -7.44
C ALA A 88 0.83 -6.09 -7.15
N ASP A 89 2.04 -6.40 -7.58
CA ASP A 89 2.65 -7.72 -7.31
C ASP A 89 2.96 -7.89 -5.82
N VAL A 90 3.46 -6.85 -5.15
CA VAL A 90 3.63 -6.84 -3.68
C VAL A 90 2.29 -7.04 -3.00
N ALA A 91 1.26 -6.28 -3.40
CA ALA A 91 -0.07 -6.37 -2.82
C ALA A 91 -0.72 -7.74 -3.00
N THR A 92 -0.50 -8.37 -4.15
CA THR A 92 -0.95 -9.73 -4.46
C THR A 92 -0.25 -10.76 -3.55
N ARG A 93 1.08 -10.66 -3.37
CA ARG A 93 1.83 -11.54 -2.45
C ARG A 93 1.37 -11.40 -0.99
N LEU A 94 0.96 -10.20 -0.60
CA LEU A 94 0.40 -9.91 0.72
C LEU A 94 -1.09 -10.28 0.83
N ASN A 95 -1.68 -10.80 -0.24
CA ASN A 95 -3.09 -11.18 -0.32
C ASN A 95 -4.07 -10.04 0.05
N ILE A 96 -3.70 -8.79 -0.25
CA ILE A 96 -4.49 -7.59 0.10
C ILE A 96 -5.87 -7.62 -0.57
N GLY A 97 -5.96 -8.06 -1.83
CA GLY A 97 -7.21 -8.11 -2.59
C GLY A 97 -8.33 -8.88 -1.89
N THR A 98 -8.01 -9.91 -1.09
CA THR A 98 -9.00 -10.68 -0.31
C THR A 98 -9.73 -9.85 0.75
N TYR A 99 -9.10 -8.76 1.22
CA TYR A 99 -9.64 -7.90 2.27
C TYR A 99 -10.22 -6.58 1.74
N LEU A 100 -10.08 -6.32 0.44
CA LEU A 100 -10.50 -5.08 -0.19
C LEU A 100 -12.03 -4.97 -0.21
N LEU A 101 -12.55 -3.87 0.33
CA LEU A 101 -13.97 -3.55 0.32
C LEU A 101 -14.30 -2.81 -0.97
N LEU A 102 -15.12 -3.45 -1.79
CA LEU A 102 -15.48 -3.00 -3.14
C LEU A 102 -16.98 -2.88 -3.29
N GLY A 103 -17.45 -1.87 -4.03
CA GLY A 103 -18.85 -1.78 -4.45
C GLY A 103 -19.26 -2.95 -5.35
N LYS A 104 -20.55 -3.24 -5.46
CA LYS A 104 -21.07 -4.40 -6.20
C LYS A 104 -20.64 -4.40 -7.67
N GLY A 105 -20.59 -3.22 -8.29
CA GLY A 105 -20.14 -3.09 -9.69
C GLY A 105 -18.67 -3.48 -9.85
N GLU A 106 -17.81 -2.96 -8.98
CA GLU A 106 -16.37 -3.22 -8.98
C GLU A 106 -16.06 -4.69 -8.65
N GLN A 107 -16.83 -5.31 -7.76
CA GLN A 107 -16.72 -6.75 -7.46
C GLN A 107 -17.00 -7.61 -8.70
N LYS A 108 -18.02 -7.27 -9.50
CA LYS A 108 -18.36 -8.01 -10.73
C LYS A 108 -17.26 -7.93 -11.79
N GLN A 109 -16.45 -6.88 -11.76
CA GLN A 109 -15.32 -6.68 -12.67
C GLN A 109 -14.01 -7.28 -12.13
N GLU A 110 -14.10 -8.13 -11.10
CA GLU A 110 -12.93 -8.69 -10.40
C GLU A 110 -11.98 -7.63 -9.85
N GLY A 111 -12.52 -6.50 -9.37
CA GLY A 111 -11.73 -5.36 -8.86
C GLY A 111 -10.72 -5.71 -7.76
N ALA A 112 -10.90 -6.82 -7.06
CA ALA A 112 -9.94 -7.34 -6.07
C ALA A 112 -8.63 -7.87 -6.69
N LYS A 113 -8.64 -8.17 -8.00
CA LYS A 113 -7.46 -8.57 -8.80
C LYS A 113 -6.95 -7.44 -9.69
N ASN A 114 -7.67 -6.31 -9.75
CA ASN A 114 -7.27 -5.16 -10.56
C ASN A 114 -5.95 -4.60 -10.03
N ARG A 115 -4.95 -4.47 -10.91
CA ARG A 115 -3.58 -4.05 -10.53
C ARG A 115 -3.56 -2.64 -9.95
N THR A 116 -4.34 -1.71 -10.48
CA THR A 116 -4.43 -0.34 -9.96
C THR A 116 -5.03 -0.35 -8.56
N ASN A 117 -6.17 -1.02 -8.36
CA ASN A 117 -6.79 -1.10 -7.03
C ASN A 117 -5.83 -1.70 -5.98
N LEU A 118 -5.08 -2.74 -6.36
CA LEU A 118 -4.10 -3.38 -5.50
C LEU A 118 -2.92 -2.46 -5.15
N ALA A 119 -2.36 -1.75 -6.14
CA ALA A 119 -1.28 -0.79 -5.95
C ALA A 119 -1.71 0.35 -5.01
N ASN A 120 -2.83 1.01 -5.34
CA ASN A 120 -3.39 2.10 -4.55
C ASN A 120 -3.71 1.68 -3.11
N THR A 121 -4.23 0.46 -2.91
CA THR A 121 -4.50 -0.05 -1.56
C THR A 121 -3.21 -0.30 -0.78
N LEU A 122 -2.14 -0.75 -1.42
CA LEU A 122 -0.84 -0.89 -0.75
C LEU A 122 -0.30 0.47 -0.30
N GLU A 123 -0.39 1.49 -1.14
CA GLU A 123 -0.01 2.86 -0.77
C GLU A 123 -0.89 3.39 0.37
N ALA A 124 -2.21 3.16 0.31
CA ALA A 124 -3.09 3.53 1.40
C ALA A 124 -2.75 2.82 2.72
N LEU A 125 -2.34 1.55 2.67
CA LEU A 125 -1.86 0.82 3.85
C LEU A 125 -0.53 1.40 4.37
N ILE A 126 0.38 1.84 3.50
CA ILE A 126 1.60 2.57 3.90
C ILE A 126 1.24 3.86 4.64
N GLY A 127 0.33 4.66 4.08
CA GLY A 127 -0.17 5.88 4.72
C GLY A 127 -0.86 5.61 6.07
N ALA A 128 -1.65 4.54 6.14
CA ALA A 128 -2.33 4.14 7.37
C ALA A 128 -1.36 3.67 8.46
N ILE A 129 -0.35 2.86 8.12
CA ILE A 129 0.69 2.43 9.06
C ILE A 129 1.44 3.65 9.59
N TYR A 130 1.79 4.60 8.72
CA TYR A 130 2.46 5.83 9.14
C TYR A 130 1.65 6.61 10.18
N LEU A 131 0.35 6.85 9.94
CA LEU A 131 -0.50 7.57 10.87
C LEU A 131 -0.73 6.85 12.20
N ASP A 132 -0.68 5.52 12.21
CA ASP A 132 -0.84 4.69 13.40
C ASP A 132 0.49 4.48 14.17
N SER A 133 1.63 4.80 13.55
CA SER A 133 2.98 4.60 14.08
C SER A 133 3.93 5.77 13.78
N ASP A 134 5.00 5.52 13.01
CA ASP A 134 6.11 6.41 12.71
C ASP A 134 6.80 6.03 11.39
N LEU A 135 7.72 6.89 10.93
CA LEU A 135 8.43 6.68 9.66
C LEU A 135 9.36 5.45 9.68
N ASP A 136 9.97 5.13 10.82
CA ASP A 136 10.90 4.00 10.97
C ASP A 136 10.19 2.65 10.85
N THR A 137 8.97 2.57 11.39
CA THR A 137 8.08 1.41 11.26
C THR A 137 7.71 1.18 9.80
N VAL A 138 7.36 2.25 9.08
CA VAL A 138 7.03 2.19 7.65
C VAL A 138 8.24 1.80 6.81
N LYS A 139 9.42 2.35 7.11
CA LYS A 139 10.69 1.99 6.46
C LYS A 139 10.99 0.51 6.65
N SER A 140 10.81 -0.01 7.87
CA SER A 140 10.96 -1.43 8.17
C SER A 140 9.96 -2.31 7.40
N PHE A 141 8.72 -1.86 7.25
CA PHE A 141 7.70 -2.53 6.43
C PHE A 141 8.10 -2.57 4.95
N ILE A 142 8.41 -1.43 4.34
CA ILE A 142 8.79 -1.32 2.93
C ILE A 142 10.02 -2.18 2.63
N VAL A 143 11.06 -2.10 3.45
CA VAL A 143 12.28 -2.90 3.26
C VAL A 143 11.97 -4.39 3.32
N LYS A 144 11.15 -4.86 4.26
CA LYS A 144 10.84 -6.29 4.40
C LYS A 144 9.91 -6.82 3.31
N LYS A 145 8.99 -6.00 2.79
CA LYS A 145 7.91 -6.47 1.89
C LYS A 145 8.16 -6.16 0.42
N MET A 146 8.85 -5.07 0.11
CA MET A 146 9.15 -4.67 -1.26
C MET A 146 10.54 -5.12 -1.72
N TYR A 147 11.51 -5.20 -0.81
CA TYR A 147 12.88 -5.61 -1.14
C TYR A 147 13.18 -7.03 -0.63
N THR A 148 12.96 -8.03 -1.47
CA THR A 148 13.44 -9.39 -1.19
C THR A 148 14.93 -9.48 -1.48
N LYS A 149 15.62 -10.52 -0.98
CA LYS A 149 17.08 -10.75 -1.18
C LYS A 149 17.54 -10.74 -2.65
N GLU A 150 16.60 -10.75 -3.60
CA GLU A 150 16.83 -10.76 -5.05
C GLU A 150 16.76 -9.37 -5.70
N SER A 151 16.33 -8.34 -4.98
CA SER A 151 16.32 -6.96 -5.45
C SER A 151 17.75 -6.40 -5.46
N LYS A 152 18.53 -6.83 -6.46
CA LYS A 152 19.88 -6.31 -6.71
C LYS A 152 19.77 -4.84 -7.13
N PHE A 153 20.28 -3.95 -6.28
CA PHE A 153 20.80 -2.66 -6.73
C PHE A 153 22.26 -2.84 -7.13
#